data_AF-J1GTT8-F1
#
_entry.id   AF-J1GTT8-F1
#
_cell.length_a   1.000
_cell.length_b   1.000
_cell.length_c   1.000
_cell.angle_alpha   90.00
_cell.angle_beta   90.00
_cell.angle_gamma   90.00
#
_symmetry.space_group_name_H-M   'P 1'
#
loop_
_entity.id
_entity.type
_entity.pdbx_description
1 polymer ?
#
loop_
_entity_poly.entity_id
_entity_poly.type
_entity_poly.pdbx_seq_one_letter_code
_entity_poly.pdbx_strand_id
1 'polypeptide(L)'
;MPKHSGDGFKVDTDALRRDAEKWEQASSDFTKDSTCDPLTDFKWIPQAGEFVKRANEMLDRFAQLRTQGSQAFTAVGTSLTKSANDYDATDAEVF
;
A
#
# COMPACT_ATOMS: atom_id res chain seq x y z
N MET A 1 -6.69 0.08 -32.85
CA MET A 1 -6.09 1.23 -33.57
C MET A 1 -4.58 1.15 -33.38
N PRO A 2 -3.75 1.39 -34.40
CA PRO A 2 -2.31 1.15 -34.26
C PRO A 2 -1.71 2.26 -33.40
N LYS A 3 -1.33 1.87 -32.17
CA LYS A 3 -0.59 2.64 -31.17
C LYS A 3 0.78 2.98 -31.79
N HIS A 4 1.06 4.27 -32.02
CA HIS A 4 2.16 4.83 -32.82
C HIS A 4 3.49 4.05 -32.81
N SER A 5 4.07 3.90 -34.02
CA SER A 5 5.39 3.36 -34.34
C SER A 5 6.38 4.52 -34.46
N GLY A 6 6.92 4.99 -33.35
CA GLY A 6 7.99 5.98 -33.32
C GLY A 6 9.01 5.58 -32.28
N ASP A 7 10.30 5.78 -32.59
CA ASP A 7 11.50 5.48 -31.78
C ASP A 7 11.58 6.24 -30.41
N GLY A 8 10.45 6.75 -29.92
CA GLY A 8 10.33 7.42 -28.63
C GLY A 8 10.12 6.41 -27.48
N PHE A 9 10.60 6.78 -26.29
CA PHE A 9 10.38 6.01 -25.07
C PHE A 9 8.88 5.90 -24.79
N LYS A 10 8.29 4.73 -25.09
CA LYS A 10 6.87 4.49 -24.86
C LYS A 10 6.66 3.92 -23.47
N VAL A 11 5.90 4.63 -22.65
CA VAL A 11 5.50 4.14 -21.33
C VAL A 11 4.25 3.28 -21.48
N ASP A 12 4.30 2.06 -20.93
CA ASP A 12 3.12 1.19 -20.83
C ASP A 12 2.25 1.66 -19.64
N THR A 13 1.36 2.62 -19.91
CA THR A 13 0.43 3.17 -18.91
C THR A 13 -0.55 2.12 -18.37
N ASP A 14 -0.84 1.08 -19.15
CA ASP A 14 -1.65 -0.06 -18.70
C ASP A 14 -0.87 -0.92 -17.68
N ALA A 15 0.45 -1.06 -17.83
CA ALA A 15 1.30 -1.71 -16.81
C ALA A 15 1.34 -0.91 -15.51
N LEU A 16 1.47 0.42 -15.60
CA LEU A 16 1.45 1.29 -14.41
C LEU A 16 0.13 1.16 -13.62
N ARG A 17 -1.02 1.10 -14.32
CA ARG A 17 -2.34 0.88 -13.70
C ARG A 17 -2.45 -0.49 -13.03
N ARG A 18 -2.03 -1.56 -13.71
CA ARG A 18 -2.01 -2.91 -13.12
C ARG A 18 -1.13 -2.98 -11.87
N ASP A 19 0.01 -2.29 -11.87
CA ASP A 19 0.86 -2.25 -10.68
C ASP A 19 0.23 -1.40 -9.57
N ALA A 20 -0.47 -0.32 -9.90
CA ALA A 20 -1.25 0.46 -8.93
C ALA A 20 -2.32 -0.39 -8.23
N GLU A 21 -3.07 -1.20 -8.98
CA GLU A 21 -4.08 -2.14 -8.44
C GLU A 21 -3.46 -3.14 -7.47
N LYS A 22 -2.27 -3.67 -7.77
CA LYS A 22 -1.55 -4.59 -6.86
C LYS A 22 -1.18 -3.93 -5.54
N TRP A 23 -0.71 -2.67 -5.58
CA TRP A 23 -0.37 -1.92 -4.37
C TRP A 23 -1.61 -1.56 -3.55
N GLU A 24 -2.72 -1.23 -4.21
CA GLU A 24 -4.01 -1.01 -3.54
C GLU A 24 -4.52 -2.29 -2.88
N GLN A 25 -4.46 -3.42 -3.57
CA GLN A 25 -4.82 -4.73 -3.00
C GLN A 25 -3.95 -5.06 -1.79
N ALA A 26 -2.63 -4.90 -1.88
CA ALA A 26 -1.73 -5.12 -0.75
C ALA A 26 -2.09 -4.23 0.45
N SER A 27 -2.37 -2.94 0.22
CA SER A 27 -2.83 -2.02 1.27
C SER A 27 -4.15 -2.48 1.93
N SER A 28 -5.10 -2.94 1.11
CA SER A 28 -6.37 -3.48 1.58
C SER A 28 -6.19 -4.71 2.47
N ASP A 29 -5.29 -5.61 2.08
CA ASP A 29 -5.01 -6.84 2.83
C ASP A 29 -4.38 -6.53 4.19
N PHE A 30 -3.44 -5.59 4.26
CA PHE A 30 -2.92 -5.09 5.55
C PHE A 30 -4.01 -4.46 6.42
N THR A 31 -4.99 -3.79 5.82
CA THR A 31 -6.08 -3.17 6.58
C THR A 31 -7.06 -4.21 7.11
N LYS A 32 -7.40 -5.24 6.33
CA LYS A 32 -8.28 -6.34 6.77
C LYS A 32 -7.67 -7.14 7.91
N ASP A 33 -6.38 -7.47 7.82
CA ASP A 33 -5.64 -8.16 8.89
C ASP A 33 -5.53 -7.32 10.17
N SER A 34 -5.73 -5.99 10.09
CA SER A 34 -5.76 -5.12 11.27
C SER A 34 -7.07 -5.22 12.07
N THR A 35 -8.12 -5.82 11.49
CA THR A 35 -9.42 -6.06 12.15
C THR A 35 -9.48 -7.40 12.89
N CYS A 36 -8.42 -8.20 12.84
CA CYS A 36 -8.25 -9.24 13.85
C CYS A 36 -8.21 -8.53 15.20
N ASP A 37 -9.29 -8.73 15.98
CA ASP A 37 -9.45 -8.26 17.35
C ASP A 37 -8.13 -8.38 18.11
N PRO A 38 -7.89 -7.55 19.15
CA PRO A 38 -6.72 -7.67 20.00
C PRO A 38 -6.81 -8.96 20.84
N LEU A 39 -6.69 -10.12 20.17
CA LEU A 39 -6.57 -11.49 20.70
C LEU A 39 -5.29 -11.66 21.52
N THR A 40 -4.53 -10.58 21.71
CA THR A 40 -3.19 -10.56 22.28
C THR A 40 -3.04 -9.49 23.35
N ASP A 41 -4.08 -8.73 23.68
CA ASP A 41 -3.99 -7.85 24.83
C ASP A 41 -3.94 -8.73 26.08
N PHE A 42 -2.75 -8.85 26.68
CA PHE A 42 -2.52 -9.60 27.91
C PHE A 42 -3.18 -8.93 29.14
N LYS A 43 -4.30 -8.24 28.92
CA LYS A 43 -5.16 -7.57 29.91
C LYS A 43 -5.64 -8.50 31.02
N TRP A 44 -5.57 -9.81 30.83
CA TRP A 44 -6.11 -10.80 31.76
C TRP A 44 -5.19 -11.15 32.94
N ILE A 45 -3.97 -10.62 33.01
CA ILE A 45 -3.06 -10.95 34.13
C ILE A 45 -2.48 -9.66 34.75
N PRO A 46 -3.16 -9.09 35.76
CA PRO A 46 -2.70 -7.90 36.49
C PRO A 46 -1.31 -8.05 37.14
N GLN A 47 -0.85 -9.29 37.34
CA GLN A 47 0.42 -9.63 37.97
C GLN A 47 1.53 -9.99 36.96
N ALA A 48 1.27 -9.94 35.65
CA ALA A 48 2.19 -10.51 34.65
C ALA A 48 3.49 -9.72 34.41
N GLY A 49 3.75 -8.71 35.24
CA GLY A 49 5.05 -8.08 35.35
C GLY A 49 5.53 -7.42 34.06
N GLU A 50 6.85 -7.28 33.95
CA GLU A 50 7.51 -6.57 32.86
C GLU A 50 7.35 -7.26 31.50
N PHE A 51 7.22 -8.59 31.48
CA PHE A 51 7.08 -9.37 30.25
C PHE A 51 5.80 -9.00 29.49
N VAL A 52 4.65 -8.97 30.18
CA VAL A 52 3.37 -8.62 29.55
C VAL A 52 3.35 -7.17 29.07
N LYS A 53 3.97 -6.25 29.82
CA LYS A 53 4.12 -4.86 29.38
C LYS A 53 4.90 -4.78 28.06
N ARG A 54 6.07 -5.44 27.98
CA ARG A 54 6.89 -5.48 26.76
C ARG A 54 6.18 -6.18 25.60
N ALA A 55 5.41 -7.22 25.88
CA ALA A 55 4.60 -7.91 24.86
C ALA A 55 3.53 -6.98 24.27
N ASN A 56 2.80 -6.25 25.10
CA ASN A 56 1.82 -5.25 24.65
C ASN A 56 2.48 -4.11 23.86
N GLU A 57 3.61 -3.57 24.32
CA GLU A 57 4.38 -2.55 23.57
C GLU A 57 4.81 -3.05 22.18
N MET A 58 5.17 -4.33 22.06
CA MET A 58 5.53 -4.95 20.79
C MET A 58 4.32 -5.03 19.86
N LEU A 59 3.15 -5.43 20.38
CA LEU A 59 1.90 -5.51 19.62
C LEU A 59 1.45 -4.13 19.13
N ASP A 60 1.54 -3.10 19.97
CA ASP A 60 1.27 -1.71 19.59
C ASP A 60 2.20 -1.26 18.46
N ARG A 61 3.49 -1.59 18.55
CA ARG A 61 4.46 -1.27 17.51
C ARG A 61 4.16 -1.99 16.20
N PHE A 62 3.76 -3.27 16.24
CA PHE A 62 3.34 -3.99 15.04
C PHE A 62 2.09 -3.38 14.41
N ALA A 63 1.12 -2.97 15.22
CA ALA A 63 -0.07 -2.26 14.73
C ALA A 63 0.31 -0.96 14.01
N GLN A 64 1.19 -0.15 14.60
CA GLN A 64 1.68 1.09 13.98
C GLN A 64 2.41 0.83 12.67
N LEU A 65 3.31 -0.16 12.63
CA LEU A 65 4.05 -0.51 11.41
C LEU A 65 3.11 -0.98 10.30
N ARG A 66 2.05 -1.73 10.64
CA ARG A 66 1.02 -2.15 9.68
C ARG A 66 0.29 -0.94 9.09
N THR A 67 -0.13 0.01 9.92
CA THR A 67 -0.78 1.24 9.45
C THR A 67 0.14 2.05 8.53
N GLN A 68 1.41 2.23 8.92
CA GLN A 68 2.38 2.95 8.10
C GLN A 68 2.63 2.26 6.76
N GLY A 69 2.76 0.93 6.76
CA GLY A 69 2.94 0.13 5.55
C GLY A 69 1.76 0.25 4.58
N SER A 70 0.52 0.14 5.08
CA SER A 70 -0.69 0.32 4.27
C SER A 70 -0.76 1.71 3.65
N GLN A 71 -0.45 2.77 4.41
CA GLN A 71 -0.40 4.13 3.88
C GLN A 71 0.66 4.27 2.78
N ALA A 72 1.85 3.70 2.96
CA ALA A 72 2.91 3.72 1.96
C ALA A 72 2.50 3.02 0.66
N PHE A 73 1.88 1.84 0.74
CA PHE A 73 1.40 1.13 -0.46
C PHE A 73 0.30 1.91 -1.19
N THR A 74 -0.63 2.52 -0.44
CA THR A 74 -1.68 3.38 -1.01
C THR A 74 -1.07 4.57 -1.77
N ALA A 75 -0.03 5.19 -1.19
CA ALA A 75 0.66 6.32 -1.81
C ALA A 75 1.37 5.91 -3.11
N VAL A 76 2.02 4.74 -3.14
CA VAL A 76 2.65 4.20 -4.35
C VAL A 76 1.61 3.96 -5.45
N GLY A 77 0.49 3.29 -5.11
CA GLY A 77 -0.59 3.06 -6.08
C GLY A 77 -1.14 4.36 -6.66
N THR A 78 -1.38 5.36 -5.80
CA THR A 78 -1.82 6.70 -6.24
C THR A 78 -0.82 7.35 -7.19
N SER A 79 0.48 7.28 -6.88
CA SER A 79 1.54 7.85 -7.71
C SER A 79 1.64 7.18 -9.08
N LEU A 80 1.46 5.85 -9.15
CA LEU A 80 1.48 5.10 -10.40
C LEU A 80 0.28 5.45 -11.28
N THR A 81 -0.92 5.50 -10.70
CA THR A 81 -2.14 5.93 -11.41
C THR A 81 -1.99 7.35 -11.93
N LYS A 82 -1.48 8.27 -11.11
CA LYS A 82 -1.20 9.65 -11.54
C LYS A 82 -0.22 9.67 -12.72
N SER A 83 0.90 8.95 -12.60
CA SER A 83 1.91 8.90 -13.67
C SER A 83 1.32 8.35 -14.97
N ALA A 84 0.51 7.30 -14.91
CA ALA A 84 -0.16 6.74 -16.08
C ALA A 84 -1.07 7.78 -16.78
N ASN A 85 -1.81 8.56 -16.00
CA ASN A 85 -2.68 9.60 -16.53
C ASN A 85 -1.89 10.78 -17.11
N ASP A 86 -0.81 11.20 -16.44
CA ASP A 86 0.06 12.28 -16.92
C ASP A 86 0.73 11.89 -18.26
N TYR A 87 1.15 10.63 -18.41
CA TYR A 87 1.68 10.12 -19.67
C TYR A 87 0.64 10.06 -20.78
N ASP A 88 -0.57 9.53 -20.52
CA ASP A 88 -1.63 9.47 -21.53
C ASP A 88 -2.08 10.88 -21.97
N ALA A 89 -2.12 11.85 -21.05
CA ALA A 89 -2.39 13.25 -21.36
C ALA A 89 -1.29 13.87 -22.24
N THR A 90 -0.03 13.64 -21.89
CA THR A 90 1.11 14.15 -22.65
C THR A 90 1.19 13.51 -24.05
N ASP A 91 0.92 12.21 -24.17
CA ASP A 91 0.88 11.51 -25.46
C ASP A 91 -0.21 12.10 -26.37
N ALA A 92 -1.37 12.45 -25.81
CA ALA A 92 -2.47 13.09 -26.53
C ALA A 92 -2.23 14.58 -26.88
N GLU A 93 -1.36 15.28 -26.14
CA GLU A 93 -1.01 16.68 -26.43
C GLU A 93 0.12 16.81 -27.46
N VAL A 94 1.03 15.83 -27.51
CA VAL A 94 2.22 15.85 -28.36
C VAL A 94 1.98 15.22 -29.74
N PHE A 95 1.04 14.28 -29.86
CA PHE A 95 0.77 13.51 -31.08
C PHE A 95 -0.70 13.59 -31.53
#